data_AF-A0AAW9J4K0-F1
#
_entry.id   AF-A0AAW9J4K0-F1
#
_cell.length_a   1.000
_cell.length_b   1.000
_cell.length_c   1.000
_cell.angle_alpha   90.00
_cell.angle_beta   90.00
_cell.angle_gamma   90.00
#
_symmetry.space_group_name_H-M   'P 1'
#
loop_
_entity.id
_entity.type
_entity.pdbx_description
1 polymer ?
#
loop_
_entity_poly.entity_id
_entity_poly.type
_entity_poly.pdbx_seq_one_letter_code
_entity_poly.pdbx_strand_id
1 'polypeptide(L)'
;EFGIPIVNKRVSVTPISIIAGATDEEDYVKFAQTLDKAAETLGIDFIGGFSALVQKGYTKGDKILIKSIPEALAKTSKVCSSVNVGSTRCGINMDAVREMGEIIKETAEYTKGTKGFGCAKLVVFCNAVEDNPFMAGAFHGVGEADKVISVGVSGPGVVQRALEKVKGESFDVVSETIKKTAFKVTRMGQLVAQEASQRLGVPFGIV
;
A
#
# COMPACT_ATOMS: atom_id res chain seq x y z
N GLU A 1 -18.49 -18.31 7.31
CA GLU A 1 -19.80 -17.69 7.59
C GLU A 1 -20.43 -17.10 6.32
N PHE A 2 -19.81 -16.15 5.64
CA PHE A 2 -20.38 -15.56 4.41
C PHE A 2 -20.12 -16.34 3.10
N GLY A 3 -19.34 -17.42 3.13
CA GLY A 3 -19.01 -18.20 1.93
C GLY A 3 -18.14 -17.46 0.90
N ILE A 4 -17.52 -16.34 1.28
CA ILE A 4 -16.66 -15.52 0.42
C ILE A 4 -15.21 -15.70 0.87
N PRO A 5 -14.27 -15.98 -0.05
CA PRO A 5 -12.87 -16.15 0.30
C PRO A 5 -12.21 -14.80 0.63
N ILE A 6 -11.42 -14.77 1.70
CA ILE A 6 -10.50 -13.68 2.01
C ILE A 6 -9.14 -14.06 1.46
N VAL A 7 -8.71 -13.38 0.40
CA VAL A 7 -7.47 -13.74 -0.33
C VAL A 7 -6.22 -13.29 0.42
N ASN A 8 -6.26 -12.09 1.02
CA ASN A 8 -5.10 -11.52 1.70
C ASN A 8 -5.51 -10.88 3.04
N LYS A 9 -4.59 -10.91 3.99
CA LYS A 9 -4.58 -10.16 5.25
C LYS A 9 -3.28 -9.37 5.31
N ARG A 10 -3.38 -8.07 5.55
CA ARG A 10 -2.24 -7.14 5.43
C ARG A 10 -2.29 -6.13 6.56
N VAL A 11 -1.13 -5.53 6.82
CA VAL A 11 -0.98 -4.41 7.76
C VAL A 11 -0.27 -3.28 7.04
N SER A 12 -0.63 -2.04 7.35
CA SER A 12 0.16 -0.85 7.04
C SER A 12 0.47 -0.13 8.34
N VAL A 13 1.63 0.51 8.40
CA VAL A 13 2.05 1.33 9.55
C VAL A 13 2.38 2.74 9.11
N THR A 14 2.53 3.64 10.09
CA THR A 14 3.03 5.00 9.89
C THR A 14 4.31 4.99 9.07
N PRO A 15 4.48 5.92 8.10
CA PRO A 15 5.72 6.03 7.33
C PRO A 15 6.96 5.98 8.22
N ILE A 16 7.79 4.95 8.02
CA ILE A 16 8.97 4.70 8.86
C ILE A 16 9.96 5.87 8.81
N SER A 17 9.96 6.69 7.75
CA SER A 17 10.85 7.88 7.70
C SER A 17 10.54 8.88 8.81
N ILE A 18 9.29 8.95 9.26
CA ILE A 18 8.86 9.83 10.36
C ILE A 18 9.34 9.26 11.70
N ILE A 19 9.15 7.95 11.91
CA ILE A 19 9.49 7.28 13.18
C ILE A 19 11.00 7.19 13.36
N ALA A 20 11.69 6.65 12.36
CA ALA A 20 13.13 6.48 12.40
C ALA A 20 13.87 7.82 12.18
N GLY A 21 13.21 8.83 11.62
CA GLY A 21 13.74 10.20 11.52
C GLY A 21 14.01 10.86 12.87
N ALA A 22 13.42 10.35 13.96
CA ALA A 22 13.68 10.80 15.32
C ALA A 22 14.96 10.18 15.95
N THR A 23 15.65 9.28 15.23
CA THR A 23 16.88 8.64 15.71
C THR A 23 18.14 9.19 15.04
N ASP A 24 19.29 8.76 15.54
CA ASP A 24 20.61 9.02 14.96
C ASP A 24 21.13 7.88 14.08
N GLU A 25 20.27 6.91 13.75
CA GLU A 25 20.62 5.81 12.85
C GLU A 25 20.89 6.35 11.43
N GLU A 26 21.88 5.76 10.77
CA GLU A 26 22.30 6.13 9.40
C GLU A 26 21.66 5.24 8.32
N ASP A 27 21.03 4.14 8.73
CA ASP A 27 20.20 3.26 7.90
C ASP A 27 18.97 2.78 8.68
N TYR A 28 17.90 2.43 7.96
CA TYR A 28 16.64 1.94 8.56
C TYR A 28 16.36 0.46 8.28
N VAL A 29 17.38 -0.33 7.96
CA VAL A 29 17.22 -1.76 7.63
C VAL A 29 16.67 -2.54 8.83
N LYS A 30 17.11 -2.21 10.06
CA LYS A 30 16.61 -2.85 11.29
C LYS A 30 15.12 -2.58 11.54
N PHE A 31 14.62 -1.40 11.15
CA PHE A 31 13.19 -1.11 11.22
C PHE A 31 12.41 -2.02 10.25
N ALA A 32 12.89 -2.17 9.02
CA ALA A 32 12.28 -3.10 8.06
C ALA A 32 12.29 -4.55 8.58
N GLN A 33 13.40 -5.04 9.13
CA GLN A 33 13.46 -6.38 9.72
C GLN A 33 12.49 -6.57 10.89
N THR A 34 12.27 -5.52 11.68
CA THR A 34 11.29 -5.53 12.77
C THR A 34 9.85 -5.66 12.23
N LEU A 35 9.52 -4.92 11.17
CA LEU A 35 8.24 -5.07 10.47
C LEU A 35 8.07 -6.46 9.87
N ASP A 36 9.12 -7.02 9.26
CA ASP A 36 9.08 -8.36 8.66
C ASP A 36 8.79 -9.43 9.72
N LYS A 37 9.50 -9.36 10.86
CA LYS A 37 9.27 -10.25 12.00
C LYS A 37 7.85 -10.13 12.55
N ALA A 38 7.29 -8.92 12.60
CA ALA A 38 5.90 -8.72 13.00
C ALA A 38 4.93 -9.37 11.99
N ALA A 39 5.19 -9.22 10.69
CA ALA A 39 4.38 -9.83 9.64
C ALA A 39 4.43 -11.37 9.64
N GLU A 40 5.59 -11.95 9.95
CA GLU A 40 5.75 -13.39 10.19
C GLU A 40 4.98 -13.86 11.42
N THR A 41 5.14 -13.14 12.54
CA THR A 41 4.48 -13.46 13.82
C THR A 41 2.95 -13.43 13.69
N LEU A 42 2.42 -12.45 12.95
CA LEU A 42 0.97 -12.32 12.71
C LEU A 42 0.44 -13.25 11.62
N GLY A 43 1.33 -13.91 10.85
CA GLY A 43 0.92 -14.75 9.72
C GLY A 43 0.19 -14.00 8.61
N ILE A 44 0.51 -12.71 8.41
CA ILE A 44 -0.07 -11.86 7.35
C ILE A 44 0.76 -11.95 6.05
N ASP A 45 0.17 -11.57 4.92
CA ASP A 45 0.82 -11.67 3.61
C ASP A 45 1.93 -10.62 3.44
N PHE A 46 1.59 -9.36 3.75
CA PHE A 46 2.49 -8.22 3.56
C PHE A 46 2.27 -7.15 4.64
N ILE A 47 3.33 -6.41 4.93
CA ILE A 47 3.32 -5.22 5.78
C ILE A 47 3.88 -4.01 5.02
N GLY A 48 3.05 -2.97 4.90
CA GLY A 48 3.40 -1.70 4.26
C GLY A 48 3.77 -0.65 5.30
N GLY A 49 4.34 0.47 4.84
CA GLY A 49 4.69 1.61 5.70
C GLY A 49 6.18 1.88 5.79
N PHE A 50 7.05 1.05 5.19
CA PHE A 50 8.45 1.43 4.98
C PHE A 50 8.51 2.51 3.89
N SER A 51 8.13 3.73 4.25
CA SER A 51 7.68 4.74 3.29
C SER A 51 8.15 6.14 3.66
N ALA A 52 8.27 6.98 2.63
CA ALA A 52 8.62 8.40 2.75
C ALA A 52 7.72 9.28 1.86
N LEU A 53 7.44 10.50 2.31
CA LEU A 53 6.60 11.47 1.62
C LEU A 53 7.42 12.74 1.30
N VAL A 54 8.00 12.79 0.10
CA VAL A 54 9.03 13.78 -0.28
C VAL A 54 8.58 14.77 -1.35
N GLN A 55 7.27 14.84 -1.63
CA GLN A 55 6.68 15.73 -2.64
C GLN A 55 6.99 17.23 -2.45
N LYS A 56 7.40 17.65 -1.25
CA LYS A 56 7.75 19.04 -0.92
C LYS A 56 9.21 19.20 -0.45
N GLY A 57 10.08 18.26 -0.83
CA GLY A 57 11.46 18.20 -0.37
C GLY A 57 11.68 17.10 0.65
N TYR A 58 12.91 17.03 1.17
CA TYR A 58 13.37 15.94 2.04
C TYR A 58 13.60 16.39 3.48
N THR A 59 13.26 15.53 4.42
CA THR A 59 13.81 15.56 5.77
C THR A 59 15.08 14.68 5.88
N LYS A 60 15.75 14.70 7.05
CA LYS A 60 16.85 13.77 7.38
C LYS A 60 16.38 12.32 7.22
N GLY A 61 15.24 11.99 7.82
CA GLY A 61 14.68 10.65 7.81
C GLY A 61 14.30 10.16 6.41
N ASP A 62 13.76 11.03 5.56
CA ASP A 62 13.37 10.62 4.21
C ASP A 62 14.57 10.16 3.36
N LYS A 63 15.68 10.90 3.42
CA LYS A 63 16.91 10.53 2.68
C LYS A 63 17.46 9.19 3.15
N ILE A 64 17.50 8.98 4.47
CA ILE A 64 18.00 7.74 5.06
C ILE A 64 17.08 6.57 4.69
N LEU A 65 15.76 6.76 4.77
CA LEU A 65 14.81 5.73 4.38
C LEU A 65 14.96 5.33 2.91
N ILE A 66 14.97 6.31 2.01
CA ILE A 66 15.07 6.07 0.56
C ILE A 66 16.32 5.28 0.23
N LYS A 67 17.48 5.67 0.79
CA LYS A 67 18.76 4.95 0.62
C LYS A 67 18.76 3.55 1.23
N SER A 68 17.95 3.32 2.25
CA SER A 68 17.83 2.01 2.90
C SER A 68 16.96 1.02 2.11
N ILE A 69 16.15 1.48 1.13
CA ILE A 69 15.19 0.65 0.40
C ILE A 69 15.83 -0.60 -0.24
N PRO A 70 16.94 -0.50 -1.01
CA PRO A 70 17.49 -1.66 -1.71
C PRO A 70 17.87 -2.80 -0.75
N GLU A 71 18.58 -2.47 0.33
CA GLU A 71 19.01 -3.43 1.33
C GLU A 71 17.85 -3.95 2.19
N ALA A 72 16.96 -3.06 2.62
CA ALA A 72 15.78 -3.42 3.40
C ALA A 72 14.90 -4.43 2.65
N LEU A 73 14.60 -4.21 1.37
CA LEU A 73 13.76 -5.10 0.58
C LEU A 73 14.45 -6.41 0.21
N ALA A 74 15.79 -6.46 0.21
CA ALA A 74 16.57 -7.68 0.01
C ALA A 74 16.66 -8.55 1.28
N LYS A 75 16.67 -7.94 2.46
CA LYS A 75 16.77 -8.62 3.76
C LYS A 75 15.42 -8.97 4.39
N THR A 76 14.32 -8.62 3.74
CA THR A 76 12.95 -8.86 4.23
C THR A 76 12.10 -9.56 3.18
N SER A 77 11.14 -10.35 3.62
CA SER A 77 10.28 -11.13 2.74
C SER A 77 8.93 -10.45 2.46
N LYS A 78 8.29 -9.90 3.49
CA LYS A 78 6.91 -9.40 3.50
C LYS A 78 6.79 -7.88 3.59
N VAL A 79 7.89 -7.17 3.82
CA VAL A 79 7.88 -5.69 3.85
C VAL A 79 7.72 -5.12 2.46
N CYS A 80 6.81 -4.16 2.32
CA CYS A 80 6.64 -3.33 1.14
C CYS A 80 7.03 -1.88 1.44
N SER A 81 7.55 -1.22 0.41
CA SER A 81 8.06 0.15 0.45
C SER A 81 7.33 1.06 -0.52
N SER A 82 7.18 2.31 -0.15
CA SER A 82 6.55 3.31 -1.01
C SER A 82 7.13 4.70 -0.82
N VAL A 83 7.24 5.47 -1.91
CA VAL A 83 7.76 6.84 -1.85
C VAL A 83 6.87 7.77 -2.66
N ASN A 84 6.28 8.77 -2.01
CA ASN A 84 5.52 9.79 -2.71
C ASN A 84 6.42 10.96 -3.12
N VAL A 85 6.59 11.15 -4.43
CA VAL A 85 7.51 12.15 -5.00
C VAL A 85 6.81 13.39 -5.53
N GLY A 86 5.47 13.40 -5.57
CA GLY A 86 4.72 14.54 -6.11
C GLY A 86 3.32 14.67 -5.53
N SER A 87 2.75 15.86 -5.70
CA SER A 87 1.34 16.13 -5.46
C SER A 87 0.85 17.27 -6.33
N THR A 88 -0.44 17.31 -6.64
CA THR A 88 -1.08 18.42 -7.36
C THR A 88 -0.83 19.76 -6.66
N ARG A 89 -0.78 19.75 -5.33
CA ARG A 89 -0.57 20.96 -4.52
C ARG A 89 0.86 21.49 -4.56
N CYS A 90 1.87 20.61 -4.54
CA CYS A 90 3.28 21.00 -4.40
C CYS A 90 4.10 20.81 -5.68
N GLY A 91 3.51 20.28 -6.75
CA GLY A 91 4.24 19.86 -7.93
C GLY A 91 4.97 18.53 -7.73
N ILE A 92 6.03 18.31 -8.51
CA ILE A 92 6.82 17.08 -8.50
C ILE A 92 8.22 17.42 -8.00
N ASN A 93 8.70 16.69 -6.99
CA ASN A 93 10.09 16.75 -6.57
C ASN A 93 10.94 15.93 -7.55
N MET A 94 11.51 16.60 -8.55
CA MET A 94 12.30 15.95 -9.61
C MET A 94 13.63 15.37 -9.11
N ASP A 95 14.19 15.89 -8.01
CA ASP A 95 15.36 15.30 -7.38
C ASP A 95 15.02 13.91 -6.84
N ALA A 96 13.86 13.77 -6.20
CA ALA A 96 13.35 12.48 -5.72
C ALA A 96 12.97 11.53 -6.86
N VAL A 97 12.42 12.04 -7.96
CA VAL A 97 12.17 11.21 -9.15
C VAL A 97 13.48 10.61 -9.69
N ARG A 98 14.53 11.42 -9.81
CA ARG A 98 15.84 10.95 -10.28
C ARG A 98 16.43 9.92 -9.32
N GLU A 99 16.48 10.23 -8.03
CA GLU A 99 16.99 9.33 -6.99
C GLU A 99 16.23 8.01 -6.97
N MET A 100 14.90 8.04 -7.05
CA MET A 100 14.11 6.80 -7.10
C MET A 100 14.41 5.94 -8.34
N GLY A 101 14.81 6.55 -9.47
CA GLY A 101 15.28 5.80 -10.64
C GLY A 101 16.55 4.98 -10.34
N GLU A 102 17.48 5.55 -9.58
CA GLU A 102 18.69 4.87 -9.11
C GLU A 102 18.34 3.78 -8.08
N ILE A 103 17.52 4.11 -7.08
CA ILE A 103 17.06 3.18 -6.04
C ILE A 103 16.33 1.97 -6.63
N ILE A 104 15.50 2.14 -7.67
CA ILE A 104 14.84 1.02 -8.34
C ILE A 104 15.87 0.07 -8.97
N LYS A 105 16.89 0.61 -9.64
CA LYS A 105 17.96 -0.21 -10.24
C LYS A 105 18.78 -0.93 -9.17
N GLU A 106 19.14 -0.23 -8.09
CA GLU A 106 19.87 -0.81 -6.97
C GLU A 106 19.05 -1.91 -6.29
N THR A 107 17.75 -1.69 -6.07
CA THR A 107 16.84 -2.69 -5.50
C THR A 107 16.80 -3.96 -6.35
N ALA A 108 16.76 -3.82 -7.68
CA ALA A 108 16.80 -4.95 -8.60
C ALA A 108 18.12 -5.73 -8.50
N GLU A 109 19.25 -5.03 -8.40
CA GLU A 109 20.57 -5.65 -8.28
C GLU A 109 20.75 -6.36 -6.93
N TYR A 110 20.35 -5.73 -5.83
CA TYR A 110 20.39 -6.31 -4.49
C TYR A 110 19.52 -7.57 -4.38
N THR A 111 18.44 -7.64 -5.16
CA THR A 111 17.53 -8.79 -5.23
C THR A 111 17.69 -9.64 -6.48
N LYS A 112 18.84 -9.57 -7.17
CA LYS A 112 19.08 -10.36 -8.40
C LYS A 112 18.94 -11.87 -8.20
N GLY A 113 19.29 -12.37 -7.02
CA GLY A 113 19.13 -13.78 -6.64
C GLY A 113 17.68 -14.26 -6.64
N THR A 114 16.73 -13.34 -6.49
CA THR A 114 15.28 -13.57 -6.58
C THR A 114 14.67 -12.90 -7.82
N LYS A 115 15.46 -12.72 -8.88
CA LYS A 115 15.03 -12.09 -10.15
C LYS A 115 14.51 -10.66 -9.97
N GLY A 116 15.09 -9.89 -9.05
CA GLY A 116 14.72 -8.50 -8.82
C GLY A 116 13.41 -8.35 -8.03
N PHE A 117 13.00 -9.37 -7.25
CA PHE A 117 11.70 -9.38 -6.56
C PHE A 117 11.51 -8.21 -5.59
N GLY A 118 12.58 -7.57 -5.11
CA GLY A 118 12.47 -6.34 -4.32
C GLY A 118 11.64 -5.26 -5.03
N CYS A 119 11.79 -5.13 -6.35
CA CYS A 119 11.02 -4.16 -7.14
C CYS A 119 9.52 -4.45 -7.18
N ALA A 120 9.09 -5.71 -6.99
CA ALA A 120 7.67 -6.05 -6.89
C ALA A 120 7.03 -5.54 -5.59
N LYS A 121 7.86 -5.17 -4.59
CA LYS A 121 7.46 -4.65 -3.28
C LYS A 121 7.69 -3.14 -3.14
N LEU A 122 8.10 -2.44 -4.21
CA LEU A 122 8.41 -1.02 -4.21
C LEU A 122 7.46 -0.25 -5.12
N VAL A 123 6.85 0.84 -4.62
CA VAL A 123 5.97 1.72 -5.39
C VAL A 123 6.41 3.17 -5.28
N VAL A 124 6.48 3.87 -6.42
CA VAL A 124 6.69 5.33 -6.45
C VAL A 124 5.37 6.00 -6.77
N PHE A 125 4.94 6.93 -5.92
CA PHE A 125 3.67 7.63 -6.04
C PHE A 125 3.82 9.08 -6.49
N CYS A 126 2.78 9.54 -7.16
CA CYS A 126 2.40 10.94 -7.19
C CYS A 126 0.95 11.01 -6.69
N ASN A 127 0.63 12.01 -5.87
CA ASN A 127 -0.67 12.12 -5.20
C ASN A 127 -1.02 10.90 -4.33
N ALA A 128 -0.05 10.39 -3.56
CA ALA A 128 -0.40 9.48 -2.47
C ALA A 128 -1.45 10.16 -1.57
N VAL A 129 -2.53 9.43 -1.31
CA VAL A 129 -3.56 9.79 -0.33
C VAL A 129 -2.97 9.76 1.08
N GLU A 130 -3.60 10.47 2.03
CA GLU A 130 -3.09 10.56 3.40
C GLU A 130 -3.02 9.21 4.12
N ASP A 131 -3.93 8.29 3.79
CA ASP A 131 -3.90 6.87 4.14
C ASP A 131 -4.05 6.05 2.86
N ASN A 132 -3.20 5.04 2.67
CA ASN A 132 -3.29 4.13 1.53
C ASN A 132 -3.34 2.68 2.01
N PRO A 133 -4.49 1.98 1.90
CA PRO A 133 -4.57 0.56 2.25
C PRO A 133 -4.09 -0.37 1.12
N PHE A 134 -3.71 0.17 -0.05
CA PHE A 134 -3.42 -0.63 -1.23
C PHE A 134 -1.93 -1.03 -1.33
N MET A 135 -1.66 -2.32 -1.10
CA MET A 135 -0.34 -2.93 -1.23
C MET A 135 0.07 -3.07 -2.71
N ALA A 136 1.34 -2.87 -3.10
CA ALA A 136 2.57 -2.69 -2.31
C ALA A 136 2.80 -1.28 -1.75
N GLY A 137 1.95 -0.32 -2.06
CA GLY A 137 2.15 1.08 -1.67
C GLY A 137 1.52 1.50 -0.35
N ALA A 138 1.14 0.55 0.51
CA ALA A 138 0.31 0.85 1.66
C ALA A 138 1.10 1.51 2.79
N PHE A 139 0.51 2.51 3.45
CA PHE A 139 1.00 3.11 4.69
C PHE A 139 -0.16 3.72 5.46
N HIS A 140 -0.05 3.78 6.79
CA HIS A 140 -1.06 4.34 7.68
C HIS A 140 -0.79 5.82 7.93
N GLY A 141 -1.75 6.69 7.60
CA GLY A 141 -1.57 8.14 7.69
C GLY A 141 -1.42 8.65 9.12
N VAL A 142 -0.63 9.72 9.32
CA VAL A 142 -0.50 10.36 10.65
C VAL A 142 -1.78 11.04 11.15
N GLY A 143 -2.72 11.33 10.24
CA GLY A 143 -4.03 11.90 10.57
C GLY A 143 -5.09 10.84 10.90
N GLU A 144 -4.79 9.56 10.71
CA GLU A 144 -5.72 8.47 10.97
C GLU A 144 -5.82 8.14 12.48
N ALA A 145 -6.86 7.39 12.84
CA ALA A 145 -6.96 6.83 14.18
C ALA A 145 -5.80 5.87 14.49
N ASP A 146 -5.55 5.60 15.78
CA ASP A 146 -4.48 4.71 16.24
C ASP A 146 -4.48 3.32 15.55
N LYS A 147 -5.67 2.81 15.25
CA LYS A 147 -5.89 1.58 14.50
C LYS A 147 -7.20 1.63 13.74
N VAL A 148 -7.21 1.13 12.51
CA VAL A 148 -8.41 1.03 11.66
C VAL A 148 -8.39 -0.27 10.86
N ILE A 149 -9.57 -0.71 10.42
CA ILE A 149 -9.71 -1.81 9.46
C ILE A 149 -10.32 -1.26 8.17
N SER A 150 -9.60 -1.43 7.07
CA SER A 150 -10.07 -1.16 5.72
C SER A 150 -10.12 -2.46 4.92
N VAL A 151 -11.08 -2.58 3.99
CA VAL A 151 -11.30 -3.83 3.24
C VAL A 151 -11.40 -3.55 1.75
N GLY A 152 -10.42 -4.01 0.97
CA GLY A 152 -10.52 -3.98 -0.48
C GLY A 152 -11.33 -5.16 -1.04
N VAL A 153 -12.22 -4.88 -1.99
CA VAL A 153 -13.01 -5.91 -2.69
C VAL A 153 -12.61 -6.00 -4.16
N SER A 154 -12.38 -7.23 -4.64
CA SER A 154 -12.09 -7.47 -6.06
C SER A 154 -13.35 -7.34 -6.91
N GLY A 155 -13.35 -6.40 -7.85
CA GLY A 155 -14.46 -6.11 -8.76
C GLY A 155 -14.38 -6.68 -10.19
N PRO A 156 -13.19 -6.88 -10.84
CA PRO A 156 -13.13 -7.11 -12.29
C PRO A 156 -13.98 -8.28 -12.81
N GLY A 157 -13.90 -9.46 -12.20
CA GLY A 157 -14.68 -10.62 -12.65
C GLY A 157 -16.19 -10.47 -12.44
N VAL A 158 -16.60 -9.69 -11.44
CA VAL A 158 -18.03 -9.40 -11.19
C VAL A 158 -18.56 -8.43 -12.24
N VAL A 159 -17.78 -7.39 -12.56
CA VAL A 159 -18.12 -6.41 -13.60
C VAL A 159 -18.15 -7.06 -14.98
N GLN A 160 -17.17 -7.90 -15.31
CA GLN A 160 -17.13 -8.63 -16.57
C GLN A 160 -18.40 -9.45 -16.81
N ARG A 161 -18.79 -10.29 -15.83
CA ARG A 161 -20.01 -11.10 -15.92
C ARG A 161 -21.29 -10.27 -16.02
N ALA A 162 -21.30 -9.07 -15.46
CA ALA A 162 -22.43 -8.15 -15.58
C ALA A 162 -22.51 -7.56 -17.00
N LEU A 163 -21.37 -7.19 -17.59
CA LEU A 163 -21.26 -6.64 -18.94
C LEU A 163 -21.58 -7.67 -20.03
N GLU A 164 -21.23 -8.94 -19.82
CA GLU A 164 -21.56 -10.04 -20.74
C GLU A 164 -23.08 -10.17 -20.97
N LYS A 165 -23.92 -9.74 -20.01
CA LYS A 165 -25.38 -9.78 -20.10
C LYS A 165 -26.01 -8.63 -20.89
N VAL A 166 -25.24 -7.58 -21.18
CA VAL A 166 -25.70 -6.36 -21.86
C VAL A 166 -24.88 -6.09 -23.13
N LYS A 167 -24.35 -7.15 -23.74
CA LYS A 167 -23.57 -7.04 -24.97
C LYS A 167 -24.47 -6.58 -26.13
N GLY A 168 -24.10 -5.48 -26.78
CA GLY A 168 -24.87 -4.88 -27.87
C GLY A 168 -25.85 -3.78 -27.44
N GLU A 169 -25.97 -3.53 -26.13
CA GLU A 169 -26.80 -2.45 -25.58
C GLU A 169 -26.11 -1.07 -25.70
N SER A 170 -26.85 0.00 -25.42
CA SER A 170 -26.33 1.38 -25.42
C SER A 170 -25.34 1.64 -24.27
N PHE A 171 -24.53 2.70 -24.40
CA PHE A 171 -23.61 3.12 -23.34
C PHE A 171 -24.31 3.52 -22.04
N ASP A 172 -25.55 4.02 -22.10
CA ASP A 172 -26.34 4.33 -20.91
C ASP A 172 -26.60 3.05 -20.09
N VAL A 173 -26.98 1.95 -20.77
CA VAL A 173 -27.21 0.65 -20.14
C VAL A 173 -25.91 0.08 -19.56
N VAL A 174 -24.81 0.19 -20.30
CA VAL A 174 -23.47 -0.26 -19.84
C VAL A 174 -23.04 0.49 -18.58
N SER A 175 -23.15 1.82 -18.57
CA SER A 175 -22.75 2.66 -17.44
C SER A 175 -23.60 2.37 -16.19
N GLU A 176 -24.92 2.23 -16.34
CA GLU A 176 -25.81 1.86 -15.25
C GLU A 176 -25.50 0.46 -14.70
N THR A 177 -25.14 -0.48 -15.58
CA THR A 177 -24.75 -1.84 -15.19
C THR A 177 -23.47 -1.85 -14.36
N ILE A 178 -22.46 -1.07 -14.76
CA ILE A 178 -21.22 -0.91 -13.99
C ILE A 178 -21.51 -0.25 -12.64
N LYS A 179 -22.27 0.85 -12.61
CA LYS A 179 -22.63 1.58 -11.39
C LYS A 179 -23.34 0.68 -10.38
N LYS A 180 -24.38 -0.05 -10.81
CA LYS A 180 -25.15 -0.97 -9.95
C LYS A 180 -24.28 -2.13 -9.45
N THR A 181 -23.38 -2.63 -10.29
CA THR A 181 -22.45 -3.69 -9.90
C THR A 181 -21.45 -3.19 -8.85
N ALA A 182 -20.81 -2.05 -9.09
CA ALA A 182 -19.88 -1.44 -8.15
C ALA A 182 -20.53 -1.18 -6.79
N PHE A 183 -21.76 -0.62 -6.76
CA PHE A 183 -22.52 -0.43 -5.53
C PHE A 183 -22.67 -1.73 -4.72
N LYS A 184 -23.05 -2.84 -5.37
CA LYS A 184 -23.23 -4.13 -4.70
C LYS A 184 -21.90 -4.68 -4.17
N VAL A 185 -20.82 -4.54 -4.94
CA VAL A 185 -19.47 -4.94 -4.53
C VAL A 185 -19.03 -4.16 -3.28
N THR A 186 -19.22 -2.84 -3.27
CA THR A 186 -18.91 -1.99 -2.11
C THR A 186 -19.73 -2.36 -0.89
N ARG A 187 -21.04 -2.61 -1.04
CA ARG A 187 -21.91 -3.03 0.08
C ARG A 187 -21.47 -4.37 0.68
N MET A 188 -21.00 -5.30 -0.14
CA MET A 188 -20.44 -6.56 0.36
C MET A 188 -19.15 -6.33 1.15
N GLY A 189 -18.26 -5.46 0.67
CA GLY A 189 -17.06 -5.06 1.41
C GLY A 189 -17.38 -4.45 2.77
N GLN A 190 -18.38 -3.57 2.81
CA GLN A 190 -18.83 -2.93 4.05
C GLN A 190 -19.34 -3.95 5.07
N LEU A 191 -20.11 -4.95 4.63
CA LEU A 191 -20.59 -6.02 5.49
C LEU A 191 -19.42 -6.78 6.15
N VAL A 192 -18.42 -7.17 5.36
CA VAL A 192 -17.24 -7.89 5.86
C VAL A 192 -16.41 -7.00 6.80
N ALA A 193 -16.25 -5.72 6.47
CA ALA A 193 -15.49 -4.77 7.26
C ALA A 193 -16.15 -4.49 8.62
N GLN A 194 -17.47 -4.35 8.65
CA GLN A 194 -18.24 -4.17 9.90
C GLN A 194 -18.10 -5.37 10.82
N GLU A 195 -18.20 -6.59 10.28
CA GLU A 195 -18.02 -7.81 11.06
C GLU A 195 -16.60 -7.91 11.64
N ALA A 196 -15.58 -7.64 10.82
CA ALA A 196 -14.19 -7.65 11.26
C ALA A 196 -13.92 -6.59 12.34
N SER A 197 -14.45 -5.37 12.14
CA SER A 197 -14.39 -4.26 13.08
C SER A 197 -15.00 -4.62 14.43
N GLN A 198 -16.20 -5.20 14.43
CA GLN A 198 -16.90 -5.61 15.66
C GLN A 198 -16.12 -6.70 16.42
N ARG A 199 -15.62 -7.73 15.72
CA ARG A 199 -14.89 -8.83 16.36
C ARG A 199 -13.55 -8.41 16.95
N LEU A 200 -12.85 -7.49 16.30
CA LEU A 200 -11.54 -7.02 16.75
C LEU A 200 -11.62 -5.83 17.71
N GLY A 201 -12.79 -5.20 17.88
CA GLY A 201 -12.93 -3.97 18.65
C GLY A 201 -12.08 -2.84 18.06
N VAL A 202 -12.02 -2.75 16.73
CA VAL A 202 -11.22 -1.78 15.98
C VAL A 202 -12.14 -0.97 15.07
N PRO A 203 -12.02 0.37 15.00
CA PRO A 203 -12.82 1.18 14.09
C PRO A 203 -12.73 0.73 12.62
N PHE A 204 -13.88 0.75 11.94
CA PHE A 204 -13.94 0.58 10.49
C PHE A 204 -13.50 1.88 9.79
N GLY A 205 -12.58 1.75 8.82
CA GLY A 205 -12.15 2.82 7.92
C GLY A 205 -12.96 2.84 6.63
N ILE A 206 -12.33 2.42 5.53
CA ILE A 206 -12.91 2.48 4.17
C ILE A 206 -12.98 1.12 3.48
N VAL A 207 -13.73 1.08 2.36
CA VAL A 207 -13.84 -0.07 1.43
C VAL A 207 -13.36 0.33 0.06
#